data_AF-A0A9Q4Q0N0-F1
#
_entry.id   AF-A0A9Q4Q0N0-F1
#
_cell.length_a   1.000
_cell.length_b   1.000
_cell.length_c   1.000
_cell.angle_alpha   90.00
_cell.angle_beta   90.00
_cell.angle_gamma   90.00
#
_symmetry.space_group_name_H-M   'P 1'
#
loop_
_entity.id
_entity.type
_entity.pdbx_description
1 polymer ?
#
loop_
_entity_poly.entity_id
_entity_poly.type
_entity_poly.pdbx_seq_one_letter_code
_entity_poly.pdbx_strand_id
1 'polypeptide(L)'
;MTQRPLDRSRRTSSPVETLRAGDGDSTIGRRSLLAVLGLAAVPIPAAEETKAATFTGYGEAGYGTGGYGGSDDSSNEPTEPVVATGTPTDVTASSATLHGELVDNDGGNTVSVSFSWRKSGSDTWEMTEAQRLESTVQFSESLERLSSDATYEVRAVADAGDGEVFGGRREFTIAEESTDEPPVIDEFNVTAHDTPNPHS
;
A
#
# COMPACT_ATOMS: atom_id res chain seq x y z
N MET A 1 -60.62 5.07 -43.45
CA MET A 1 -60.28 6.32 -42.72
C MET A 1 -59.03 6.05 -41.89
N THR A 2 -57.98 6.79 -42.19
CA THR A 2 -56.69 6.86 -41.49
C THR A 2 -56.85 7.61 -40.16
N GLN A 3 -56.16 7.19 -39.08
CA GLN A 3 -55.17 8.00 -38.35
C GLN A 3 -54.53 7.28 -37.14
N ARG A 4 -53.29 7.69 -36.85
CA ARG A 4 -52.26 7.14 -35.95
C ARG A 4 -52.38 7.71 -34.50
N PRO A 5 -51.32 7.71 -33.64
CA PRO A 5 -51.07 6.85 -32.47
C PRO A 5 -51.08 7.65 -31.12
N LEU A 6 -50.74 7.03 -29.96
CA LEU A 6 -49.84 7.58 -28.91
C LEU A 6 -49.87 6.77 -27.57
N ASP A 7 -48.64 6.52 -27.11
CA ASP A 7 -48.11 6.28 -25.76
C ASP A 7 -48.96 6.73 -24.54
N ARG A 8 -48.96 5.95 -23.44
CA ARG A 8 -48.54 6.43 -22.10
C ARG A 8 -48.76 5.45 -20.92
N SER A 9 -47.66 5.27 -20.19
CA SER A 9 -47.56 5.43 -18.72
C SER A 9 -48.03 4.33 -17.75
N ARG A 10 -47.00 3.78 -17.09
CA ARG A 10 -46.91 3.40 -15.68
C ARG A 10 -47.69 4.34 -14.74
N ARG A 11 -48.33 3.78 -13.69
CA ARG A 11 -48.59 4.39 -12.37
C ARG A 11 -48.63 3.25 -11.34
N THR A 12 -47.59 2.99 -10.55
CA THR A 12 -47.13 3.72 -9.34
C THR A 12 -48.24 3.87 -8.29
N SER A 13 -48.21 3.00 -7.29
CA SER A 13 -48.84 3.23 -5.99
C SER A 13 -47.96 4.21 -5.21
N SER A 14 -48.51 5.36 -4.84
CA SER A 14 -47.92 6.26 -3.84
C SER A 14 -48.32 5.81 -2.43
N PRO A 15 -47.54 6.16 -1.40
CA PRO A 15 -48.03 7.26 -0.59
C PRO A 15 -46.97 8.30 -0.19
N VAL A 16 -47.38 9.55 -0.42
CA VAL A 16 -47.17 10.83 0.26
C VAL A 16 -46.05 10.94 1.30
N GLU A 17 -45.05 11.74 0.94
CA GLU A 17 -44.26 12.55 1.87
C GLU A 17 -45.17 13.53 2.63
N THR A 18 -45.00 13.62 3.95
CA THR A 18 -45.22 14.89 4.65
C THR A 18 -43.86 15.37 5.12
N LEU A 19 -43.41 16.44 4.47
CA LEU A 19 -42.23 17.22 4.84
C LEU A 19 -42.46 17.94 6.18
N ARG A 20 -41.40 18.04 6.98
CA ARG A 20 -41.16 19.23 7.80
C ARG A 20 -39.66 19.58 7.77
N ALA A 21 -39.35 20.69 7.10
CA ALA A 21 -38.06 21.39 7.04
C ALA A 21 -37.67 21.99 8.42
N GLY A 22 -36.44 22.43 8.74
CA GLY A 22 -35.13 22.60 8.08
C GLY A 22 -34.04 22.56 9.19
N ASP A 23 -32.72 22.53 8.95
CA ASP A 23 -31.91 23.65 8.45
C ASP A 23 -30.44 23.22 8.19
N GLY A 24 -29.80 23.81 7.17
CA GLY A 24 -28.34 24.07 7.03
C GLY A 24 -27.42 22.89 6.65
N ASP A 25 -26.97 22.71 5.39
CA ASP A 25 -25.86 23.43 4.69
C ASP A 25 -24.47 22.92 5.16
N SER A 26 -23.53 22.42 4.34
CA SER A 26 -23.25 22.68 2.92
C SER A 26 -22.62 21.45 2.23
N THR A 27 -22.94 21.31 0.95
CA THR A 27 -22.24 20.42 0.00
C THR A 27 -20.84 20.95 -0.29
N ILE A 28 -19.78 20.17 -0.07
CA ILE A 28 -18.49 20.37 -0.76
C ILE A 28 -18.02 19.03 -1.32
N GLY A 29 -18.52 18.71 -2.52
CA GLY A 29 -17.81 17.81 -3.41
C GLY A 29 -16.76 18.59 -4.20
N ARG A 30 -15.49 18.18 -4.15
CA ARG A 30 -14.42 18.58 -5.09
C ARG A 30 -13.48 17.39 -5.22
N ARG A 31 -13.72 16.43 -6.12
CA ARG A 31 -13.23 16.38 -7.52
C ARG A 31 -11.76 16.83 -7.66
N SER A 32 -10.96 15.88 -8.14
CA SER A 32 -9.51 15.86 -8.37
C SER A 32 -8.88 17.12 -8.96
N LEU A 33 -7.61 17.38 -8.62
CA LEU A 33 -6.67 18.08 -9.50
C LEU A 33 -5.23 17.50 -9.36
N LEU A 34 -4.64 17.23 -10.51
CA LEU A 34 -3.30 16.71 -10.77
C LEU A 34 -2.19 17.74 -10.47
N ALA A 35 -1.05 17.22 -10.01
CA ALA A 35 0.33 17.52 -10.43
C ALA A 35 1.10 18.81 -10.02
N VAL A 36 2.24 18.52 -9.35
CA VAL A 36 3.63 19.02 -9.59
C VAL A 36 4.00 20.44 -9.11
N LEU A 37 4.89 20.52 -8.12
CA LEU A 37 6.29 21.03 -8.24
C LEU A 37 6.96 20.95 -6.86
N GLY A 38 8.22 20.50 -6.84
CA GLY A 38 8.88 19.91 -5.68
C GLY A 38 9.35 20.86 -4.58
N LEU A 39 9.76 20.25 -3.46
CA LEU A 39 10.74 20.82 -2.54
C LEU A 39 11.41 19.68 -1.77
N ALA A 40 12.72 19.82 -1.60
CA ALA A 40 13.66 18.83 -1.09
C ALA A 40 13.37 18.35 0.34
N ALA A 41 13.78 17.11 0.62
CA ALA A 41 13.88 16.56 1.97
C ALA A 41 14.96 17.28 2.77
N VAL A 42 14.64 17.62 4.03
CA VAL A 42 15.63 17.81 5.11
C VAL A 42 15.17 16.92 6.25
N PRO A 43 16.04 16.06 6.82
CA PRO A 43 15.67 15.22 7.95
C PRO A 43 15.60 16.08 9.22
N ILE A 44 14.51 16.01 9.98
CA ILE A 44 14.49 16.53 11.34
C ILE A 44 14.97 15.40 12.27
N PRO A 45 16.08 15.57 13.00
CA PRO A 45 16.55 14.59 13.96
C PRO A 45 15.63 14.56 15.18
N ALA A 46 15.55 13.38 15.81
CA ALA A 46 14.96 13.21 17.12
C ALA A 46 15.64 14.15 18.14
N ALA A 47 14.84 14.96 18.84
CA ALA A 47 15.21 15.52 20.13
C ALA A 47 13.94 15.87 20.91
N GLU A 48 13.85 15.30 22.09
CA GLU A 48 12.99 15.71 23.20
C GLU A 48 13.02 17.23 23.38
N GLU A 49 11.86 17.88 23.53
CA GLU A 49 11.75 18.93 24.54
C GLU A 49 10.31 19.13 24.98
N THR A 50 10.15 19.13 26.30
CA THR A 50 8.94 19.40 27.05
C THR A 50 8.45 20.85 26.89
N LYS A 51 7.12 21.02 26.90
CA LYS A 51 6.38 22.11 27.58
C LYS A 51 6.35 23.50 26.90
N ALA A 52 5.14 23.98 26.56
CA ALA A 52 4.43 25.02 27.35
C ALA A 52 3.10 25.46 26.72
N ALA A 53 2.16 25.71 27.63
CA ALA A 53 0.77 26.14 27.51
C ALA A 53 0.44 27.32 26.59
N THR A 54 -0.82 27.36 26.15
CA THR A 54 -1.66 28.58 26.21
C THR A 54 -3.00 28.16 26.84
N PHE A 55 -3.18 28.35 28.15
CA PHE A 55 -3.83 29.51 28.77
C PHE A 55 -4.89 30.18 27.89
N THR A 56 -6.16 29.90 28.16
CA THR A 56 -7.23 30.91 28.19
C THR A 56 -8.30 30.40 29.15
N GLY A 57 -8.27 30.91 30.38
CA GLY A 57 -9.39 30.73 31.30
C GLY A 57 -10.51 31.71 31.01
N TYR A 58 -11.73 31.35 31.43
CA TYR A 58 -12.77 32.27 31.91
C TYR A 58 -13.65 31.53 32.92
N GLY A 59 -13.87 32.15 34.10
CA GLY A 59 -15.07 31.91 34.92
C GLY A 59 -14.86 31.20 36.26
N GLU A 60 -14.57 31.97 37.30
CA GLU A 60 -14.92 31.61 38.70
C GLU A 60 -16.44 31.69 38.90
N ALA A 61 -17.04 30.66 39.52
CA ALA A 61 -18.00 30.74 40.63
C ALA A 61 -18.81 29.44 40.76
N GLY A 62 -18.97 28.94 42.00
CA GLY A 62 -20.12 28.11 42.36
C GLY A 62 -19.78 26.76 43.00
N TYR A 63 -20.10 26.65 44.28
CA TYR A 63 -20.06 25.44 45.10
C TYR A 63 -21.24 24.49 44.78
N GLY A 64 -20.97 23.17 44.87
CA GLY A 64 -21.95 22.10 45.11
C GLY A 64 -22.77 21.65 43.89
N THR A 65 -23.30 20.44 43.76
CA THR A 65 -23.31 19.22 44.58
C THR A 65 -23.98 18.18 43.68
N GLY A 66 -23.39 16.99 43.54
CA GLY A 66 -24.13 15.76 43.24
C GLY A 66 -24.39 15.40 41.78
N GLY A 67 -24.17 14.12 41.48
CA GLY A 67 -25.04 13.37 40.59
C GLY A 67 -24.36 12.78 39.36
N TYR A 68 -24.08 11.47 39.46
CA TYR A 68 -24.16 10.46 38.39
C TYR A 68 -23.97 10.96 36.94
N GLY A 69 -22.88 10.51 36.34
CA GLY A 69 -22.57 10.78 34.95
C GLY A 69 -21.08 10.60 34.78
N GLY A 70 -20.59 9.39 35.08
CA GLY A 70 -19.34 8.97 34.46
C GLY A 70 -19.58 9.14 32.97
N SER A 71 -18.90 10.10 32.36
CA SER A 71 -18.72 10.08 30.93
C SER A 71 -17.87 8.84 30.68
N ASP A 72 -18.52 7.68 30.59
CA ASP A 72 -17.98 6.52 29.91
C ASP A 72 -17.97 6.89 28.41
N ASP A 73 -17.20 7.92 28.05
CA ASP A 73 -16.57 8.04 26.75
C ASP A 73 -15.50 6.94 26.72
N SER A 74 -15.97 5.69 26.79
CA SER A 74 -15.19 4.55 26.35
C SER A 74 -15.16 4.71 24.85
N SER A 75 -14.17 5.46 24.37
CA SER A 75 -13.86 5.59 22.96
C SER A 75 -13.60 4.19 22.44
N ASN A 76 -14.66 3.53 21.96
CA ASN A 76 -14.58 2.30 21.19
C ASN A 76 -14.12 2.72 19.80
N GLU A 77 -12.88 3.21 19.72
CA GLU A 77 -12.22 3.39 18.44
C GLU A 77 -12.07 1.98 17.84
N PRO A 78 -12.53 1.76 16.60
CA PRO A 78 -12.25 0.50 15.93
C PRO A 78 -10.74 0.30 15.96
N THR A 79 -10.30 -0.81 16.53
CA THR A 79 -8.90 -1.18 16.45
C THR A 79 -8.67 -1.66 15.01
N GLU A 80 -7.55 -1.27 14.42
CA GLU A 80 -7.22 -1.63 13.04
C GLU A 80 -5.97 -2.52 13.10
N PRO A 81 -5.85 -3.53 12.23
CA PRO A 81 -4.63 -4.32 12.17
C PRO A 81 -3.43 -3.42 11.85
N VAL A 82 -2.25 -3.80 12.32
CA VAL A 82 -0.99 -3.09 12.04
C VAL A 82 -0.06 -4.04 11.31
N VAL A 83 0.39 -3.63 10.12
CA VAL A 83 1.31 -4.43 9.30
C VAL A 83 2.54 -3.61 8.91
N ALA A 84 3.71 -4.22 8.99
CA ALA A 84 4.97 -3.64 8.58
C ALA A 84 5.51 -4.34 7.32
N THR A 85 6.16 -3.57 6.45
CA THR A 85 6.84 -4.11 5.26
C THR A 85 8.35 -4.12 5.51
N GLY A 86 8.91 -5.32 5.43
CA GLY A 86 10.34 -5.58 5.53
C GLY A 86 11.09 -5.26 4.24
N THR A 87 12.42 -5.29 4.33
CA THR A 87 13.28 -5.08 3.16
C THR A 87 13.32 -6.37 2.35
N PRO A 88 13.08 -6.34 1.02
CA PRO A 88 13.22 -7.52 0.17
C PRO A 88 14.64 -8.10 0.20
N THR A 89 14.75 -9.43 0.16
CA THR A 89 16.02 -10.17 0.10
C THR A 89 16.04 -11.11 -1.11
N ASP A 90 17.14 -11.84 -1.30
CA ASP A 90 17.27 -12.86 -2.35
C ASP A 90 16.90 -12.33 -3.75
N VAL A 91 17.32 -11.09 -4.01
CA VAL A 91 17.06 -10.37 -5.25
C VAL A 91 17.97 -10.96 -6.34
N THR A 92 17.38 -11.69 -7.26
CA THR A 92 18.05 -12.26 -8.45
C THR A 92 17.70 -11.46 -9.70
N ALA A 93 18.13 -11.90 -10.89
CA ALA A 93 17.78 -11.26 -12.16
C ALA A 93 16.27 -11.32 -12.49
N SER A 94 15.48 -12.18 -11.84
CA SER A 94 14.04 -12.34 -12.13
C SER A 94 13.16 -12.70 -10.94
N SER A 95 13.71 -12.70 -9.72
CA SER A 95 12.97 -13.01 -8.49
C SER A 95 13.44 -12.19 -7.30
N ALA A 96 12.60 -12.07 -6.28
CA ALA A 96 12.93 -11.46 -5.00
C ALA A 96 12.05 -12.05 -3.89
N THR A 97 12.57 -12.13 -2.67
CA THR A 97 11.79 -12.54 -1.49
C THR A 97 11.33 -11.31 -0.74
N LEU A 98 10.01 -11.16 -0.61
CA LEU A 98 9.37 -10.11 0.15
C LEU A 98 9.21 -10.54 1.61
N HIS A 99 9.30 -9.57 2.51
CA HIS A 99 9.17 -9.78 3.95
C HIS A 99 8.17 -8.80 4.53
N GLY A 100 7.38 -9.27 5.49
CA GLY A 100 6.34 -8.50 6.17
C GLY A 100 6.15 -9.00 7.59
N GLU A 101 5.55 -8.18 8.42
CA GLU A 101 5.23 -8.53 9.80
C GLU A 101 3.84 -8.02 10.15
N LEU A 102 2.99 -8.92 10.64
CA LEU A 102 1.75 -8.53 11.29
C LEU A 102 2.09 -8.15 12.74
N VAL A 103 2.04 -6.85 13.04
CA VAL A 103 2.43 -6.26 14.33
C VAL A 103 1.26 -6.26 15.31
N ASP A 104 0.04 -6.09 14.80
CA ASP A 104 -1.20 -6.17 15.59
C ASP A 104 -2.30 -6.78 14.70
N ASN A 105 -3.09 -7.68 15.27
CA ASN A 105 -4.14 -8.40 14.56
C ASN A 105 -5.55 -8.02 15.05
N ASP A 106 -5.74 -6.75 15.43
CA ASP A 106 -7.03 -6.21 15.86
C ASP A 106 -7.61 -7.02 17.04
N GLY A 107 -6.86 -7.06 18.15
CA GLY A 107 -7.36 -7.68 19.39
C GLY A 107 -7.59 -9.21 19.34
N GLY A 108 -7.04 -9.92 18.35
CA GLY A 108 -7.12 -11.39 18.27
C GLY A 108 -7.84 -11.94 17.03
N ASN A 109 -8.20 -11.08 16.07
CA ASN A 109 -8.92 -11.50 14.87
C ASN A 109 -8.00 -12.22 13.86
N THR A 110 -8.61 -13.01 12.97
CA THR A 110 -7.92 -13.57 11.82
C THR A 110 -7.74 -12.49 10.76
N VAL A 111 -6.49 -12.19 10.41
CA VAL A 111 -6.13 -11.18 9.42
C VAL A 111 -5.61 -11.86 8.16
N SER A 112 -6.11 -11.44 7.00
CA SER A 112 -5.58 -11.84 5.70
C SER A 112 -4.45 -10.90 5.31
N VAL A 113 -3.22 -11.40 5.22
CA VAL A 113 -2.06 -10.63 4.79
C VAL A 113 -1.65 -10.99 3.37
N SER A 114 -1.16 -10.02 2.63
CA SER A 114 -0.57 -10.21 1.31
C SER A 114 0.45 -9.11 1.03
N PHE A 115 1.16 -9.21 -0.09
CA PHE A 115 1.99 -8.13 -0.59
C PHE A 115 1.37 -7.53 -1.84
N SER A 116 1.28 -6.21 -1.85
CA SER A 116 0.98 -5.46 -3.05
C SER A 116 2.29 -4.91 -3.62
N TRP A 117 2.55 -5.19 -4.90
CA TRP A 117 3.79 -4.81 -5.58
C TRP A 117 3.50 -4.27 -6.97
N ARG A 118 4.43 -3.48 -7.51
CA ARG A 118 4.38 -2.99 -8.88
C ARG A 118 5.76 -2.60 -9.38
N LYS A 119 5.93 -2.57 -10.70
CA LYS A 119 7.08 -1.88 -11.30
C LYS A 119 6.96 -0.38 -11.04
N SER A 120 8.05 0.27 -10.64
CA SER A 120 8.08 1.71 -10.40
C SER A 120 7.63 2.45 -11.67
N GLY A 121 6.70 3.39 -11.49
CA GLY A 121 6.04 4.11 -12.59
C GLY A 121 4.84 3.40 -13.23
N SER A 122 4.49 2.18 -12.80
CA SER A 122 3.22 1.54 -13.17
C SER A 122 2.06 2.11 -12.36
N ASP A 123 0.91 2.34 -13.00
CA ASP A 123 -0.33 2.74 -12.31
C ASP A 123 -1.03 1.56 -11.63
N THR A 124 -0.74 0.33 -12.07
CA THR A 124 -1.39 -0.89 -11.59
C THR A 124 -0.55 -1.56 -10.51
N TRP A 125 -1.21 -1.88 -9.39
CA TRP A 125 -0.66 -2.73 -8.35
C TRP A 125 -1.09 -4.17 -8.57
N GLU A 126 -0.14 -5.09 -8.48
CA GLU A 126 -0.38 -6.52 -8.39
C GLU A 126 -0.40 -6.92 -6.91
N MET A 127 -1.05 -8.04 -6.62
CA MET A 127 -1.12 -8.60 -5.27
C MET A 127 -0.67 -10.05 -5.31
N THR A 128 -0.03 -10.45 -4.24
CA THR A 128 0.36 -11.83 -4.02
C THR A 128 -0.77 -12.66 -3.39
N GLU A 129 -0.53 -13.95 -3.13
CA GLU A 129 -1.56 -14.80 -2.55
C GLU A 129 -1.85 -14.38 -1.10
N ALA A 130 -3.13 -14.27 -0.75
CA ALA A 130 -3.51 -13.91 0.61
C ALA A 130 -3.28 -15.08 1.58
N GLN A 131 -2.58 -14.80 2.67
CA GLN A 131 -2.30 -15.74 3.76
C GLN A 131 -3.10 -15.34 4.99
N ARG A 132 -3.76 -16.30 5.66
CA ARG A 132 -4.51 -16.02 6.90
C ARG A 132 -3.62 -16.23 8.11
N LEU A 133 -3.54 -15.20 8.95
CA LEU A 133 -2.77 -15.19 10.19
C LEU A 133 -3.71 -14.90 11.37
N GLU A 134 -3.56 -15.65 12.45
CA GLU A 134 -4.37 -15.51 13.67
C GLU A 134 -3.55 -14.91 14.83
N SER A 135 -2.31 -14.51 14.56
CA SER A 135 -1.37 -14.00 15.56
C SER A 135 -0.35 -13.09 14.89
N THR A 136 0.25 -12.20 15.69
CA THR A 136 1.31 -11.30 15.26
C THR A 136 2.56 -12.10 14.90
N VAL A 137 2.87 -12.19 13.60
CA VAL A 137 3.95 -13.02 13.08
C VAL A 137 4.55 -12.42 11.81
N GLN A 138 5.82 -12.73 11.56
CA GLN A 138 6.49 -12.43 10.31
C GLN A 138 6.03 -13.40 9.21
N PHE A 139 5.87 -12.87 8.00
CA PHE A 139 5.52 -13.63 6.81
C PHE A 139 6.39 -13.19 5.64
N SER A 140 6.58 -14.09 4.68
CA SER A 140 7.43 -13.86 3.53
C SER A 140 6.87 -14.54 2.29
N GLU A 141 7.10 -13.94 1.13
CA GLU A 141 6.63 -14.47 -0.14
C GLU A 141 7.64 -14.24 -1.26
N SER A 142 7.88 -15.26 -2.07
CA SER A 142 8.78 -15.18 -3.23
C SER A 142 8.04 -14.64 -4.45
N LEU A 143 8.49 -13.51 -4.97
CA LEU A 143 8.09 -13.01 -6.28
C LEU A 143 8.98 -13.60 -7.37
N GLU A 144 8.35 -14.02 -8.46
CA GLU A 144 9.01 -14.56 -9.66
C GLU A 144 8.61 -13.74 -10.89
N ARG A 145 9.28 -14.01 -12.02
CA ARG A 145 8.98 -13.38 -13.34
C ARG A 145 9.12 -11.86 -13.34
N LEU A 146 10.00 -11.33 -12.48
CA LEU A 146 10.37 -9.92 -12.52
C LEU A 146 11.26 -9.65 -13.74
N SER A 147 11.18 -8.44 -14.27
CA SER A 147 12.05 -7.98 -15.33
C SER A 147 13.38 -7.54 -14.73
N SER A 148 14.48 -7.87 -15.41
CA SER A 148 15.80 -7.31 -15.11
C SER A 148 15.86 -5.81 -15.43
N ASP A 149 16.84 -5.12 -14.85
CA ASP A 149 17.03 -3.68 -14.95
C ASP A 149 15.76 -2.86 -14.59
N ALA A 150 15.10 -3.23 -13.50
CA ALA A 150 13.85 -2.61 -13.10
C ALA A 150 13.75 -2.39 -11.59
N THR A 151 13.24 -1.22 -11.22
CA THR A 151 12.88 -0.90 -9.84
C THR A 151 11.42 -1.28 -9.59
N TYR A 152 11.17 -1.87 -8.43
CA TYR A 152 9.85 -2.30 -7.97
C TYR A 152 9.51 -1.64 -6.64
N GLU A 153 8.25 -1.25 -6.48
CA GLU A 153 7.66 -0.80 -5.22
C GLU A 153 6.86 -1.94 -4.61
N VAL A 154 6.97 -2.13 -3.29
CA VAL A 154 6.22 -3.13 -2.53
C VAL A 154 5.69 -2.54 -1.24
N ARG A 155 4.53 -3.04 -0.82
CA ARG A 155 3.91 -2.79 0.49
C ARG A 155 3.19 -4.04 0.95
N ALA A 156 3.26 -4.32 2.24
CA ALA A 156 2.43 -5.31 2.89
C ALA A 156 0.99 -4.77 3.00
N VAL A 157 0.02 -5.66 2.87
CA VAL A 157 -1.41 -5.40 3.03
C VAL A 157 -1.94 -6.34 4.10
N ALA A 158 -2.79 -5.84 4.98
CA ALA A 158 -3.52 -6.65 5.94
C ALA A 158 -5.02 -6.29 5.85
N ASP A 159 -5.88 -7.29 5.91
CA ASP A 159 -7.34 -7.14 5.88
C ASP A 159 -7.95 -7.99 7.00
N ALA A 160 -8.64 -7.33 7.93
CA ALA A 160 -9.35 -7.98 9.04
C ALA A 160 -10.86 -8.12 8.77
N GLY A 161 -11.34 -7.72 7.59
CA GLY A 161 -12.77 -7.71 7.22
C GLY A 161 -13.45 -6.33 7.31
N ASP A 162 -12.82 -5.37 8.00
CA ASP A 162 -13.28 -3.97 8.11
C ASP A 162 -12.59 -3.02 7.12
N GLY A 163 -11.62 -3.52 6.36
CA GLY A 163 -10.87 -2.77 5.37
C GLY A 163 -9.41 -3.20 5.26
N GLU A 164 -8.76 -2.76 4.18
CA GLU A 164 -7.35 -3.00 3.94
C GLU A 164 -6.50 -1.91 4.62
N VAL A 165 -5.56 -2.35 5.45
CA VAL A 165 -4.48 -1.51 5.97
C VAL A 165 -3.20 -1.77 5.19
N PHE A 166 -2.41 -0.72 5.00
CA PHE A 166 -1.16 -0.78 4.22
C PHE A 166 0.03 -0.52 5.11
N GLY A 167 1.06 -1.36 4.96
CA GLY A 167 2.37 -1.12 5.54
C GLY A 167 3.14 -0.01 4.81
N GLY A 168 4.30 0.32 5.37
CA GLY A 168 5.24 1.27 4.76
C GLY A 168 5.74 0.79 3.39
N ARG A 169 5.82 1.68 2.40
CA ARG A 169 6.34 1.33 1.08
C ARG A 169 7.86 1.07 1.12
N ARG A 170 8.30 0.07 0.38
CA ARG A 170 9.70 -0.27 0.15
C ARG A 170 9.98 -0.36 -1.34
N GLU A 171 11.22 -0.08 -1.71
CA GLU A 171 11.68 -0.13 -3.08
C GLU A 171 12.90 -1.06 -3.16
N PHE A 172 12.98 -1.85 -4.23
CA PHE A 172 14.13 -2.68 -4.54
C PHE A 172 14.38 -2.66 -6.05
N THR A 173 15.62 -2.89 -6.46
CA THR A 173 16.02 -2.87 -7.87
C THR A 173 16.59 -4.23 -8.26
N ILE A 174 16.08 -4.76 -9.36
CA ILE A 174 16.63 -5.94 -10.04
C ILE A 174 17.72 -5.45 -10.97
N ALA A 175 18.95 -5.94 -10.79
CA ALA A 175 20.06 -5.61 -11.68
C ALA A 175 19.87 -6.26 -13.06
N GLU A 176 20.59 -5.77 -14.06
CA GLU A 176 20.65 -6.41 -15.38
C GLU A 176 21.09 -7.88 -15.22
N GLU A 177 20.46 -8.77 -15.99
CA GLU A 177 20.91 -10.16 -16.04
C GLU A 177 22.31 -10.18 -16.63
N SER A 178 23.30 -10.47 -15.80
CA SER A 178 24.66 -10.69 -16.28
C SER A 178 24.68 -12.06 -16.95
N THR A 179 24.57 -12.07 -18.28
CA THR A 179 24.83 -13.27 -19.07
C THR A 179 26.32 -13.59 -18.90
N ASP A 180 26.63 -14.53 -18.01
CA ASP A 180 27.95 -15.14 -17.89
C ASP A 180 28.18 -16.02 -19.14
N GLU A 181 28.38 -15.37 -20.28
CA GLU A 181 28.77 -16.04 -21.51
C GLU A 181 30.19 -16.59 -21.27
N PRO A 182 30.40 -17.92 -21.34
CA PRO A 182 31.73 -18.48 -21.17
C PRO A 182 32.64 -17.90 -22.25
N PRO A 183 33.92 -17.61 -21.95
CA PRO A 183 34.83 -17.04 -22.94
C PRO A 183 34.93 -18.00 -24.13
N VAL A 184 34.51 -17.54 -25.31
CA VAL A 184 34.75 -18.24 -26.56
C VAL A 184 36.26 -18.26 -26.76
N ILE A 185 36.87 -19.44 -26.64
CA ILE A 185 38.29 -19.63 -26.94
C ILE A 185 38.39 -19.56 -28.47
N ASP A 186 38.80 -18.40 -28.99
CA ASP A 186 39.14 -18.24 -30.40
C ASP A 186 40.23 -19.28 -30.74
N GLU A 187 39.96 -20.05 -31.80
CA GLU A 187 40.71 -21.20 -32.27
C GLU A 187 42.23 -20.91 -32.26
N PHE A 188 43.03 -21.76 -31.59
CA PHE A 188 44.48 -21.66 -31.66
C PHE A 188 44.92 -21.94 -33.11
N ASN A 189 45.17 -20.91 -33.91
CA ASN A 189 45.74 -21.05 -35.24
C ASN A 189 47.19 -21.56 -35.11
N VAL A 190 47.35 -22.88 -35.08
CA VAL A 190 48.66 -23.53 -35.12
C VAL A 190 49.16 -23.45 -36.56
N THR A 191 49.93 -22.42 -36.87
CA THR A 191 50.68 -22.41 -38.13
C THR A 191 51.81 -23.43 -37.98
N ALA A 192 51.60 -24.64 -38.48
CA ALA A 192 52.68 -25.59 -38.68
C ALA A 192 53.67 -24.95 -39.67
N HIS A 193 54.80 -24.48 -39.16
CA HIS A 193 55.93 -24.08 -39.99
C HIS A 193 56.55 -25.37 -40.52
N ASP A 194 56.02 -25.86 -41.64
CA ASP A 194 56.60 -26.96 -42.41
C ASP A 194 58.01 -26.55 -42.80
N THR A 195 58.97 -26.87 -41.94
CA THR A 195 60.39 -26.69 -42.23
C THR A 195 60.82 -28.03 -42.79
N PRO A 196 61.13 -28.12 -44.10
CA PRO A 196 61.51 -29.39 -44.69
C PRO A 196 62.73 -29.95 -43.95
N ASN A 197 62.63 -31.20 -43.50
CA ASN A 197 63.71 -31.92 -42.83
C ASN A 197 64.92 -32.00 -43.77
N PRO A 198 66.06 -31.37 -43.47
CA PRO A 198 67.14 -31.17 -44.44
C PRO A 198 68.08 -32.37 -44.62
N HIS A 199 67.73 -33.55 -44.12
CA HIS A 199 68.59 -34.73 -44.27
C HIS A 199 68.01 -35.70 -45.30
N SER A 200 68.63 -35.67 -46.49
CA SER A 200 68.70 -36.77 -47.45
C SER A 200 69.33 -38.03 -46.84
#